data_AF-A0A976KYX9-F1
#
_entry.id   AF-A0A976KYX9-F1
#
_cell.length_a   1.000
_cell.length_b   1.000
_cell.length_c   1.000
_cell.angle_alpha   90.00
_cell.angle_beta   90.00
_cell.angle_gamma   90.00
#
_symmetry.space_group_name_H-M   'P 1'
#
loop_
_entity.id
_entity.type
_entity.pdbx_description
1 polymer ?
#
loop_
_entity_poly.entity_id
_entity_poly.type
_entity_poly.pdbx_seq_one_letter_code
_entity_poly.pdbx_strand_id
1 'polypeptide(L)'
;MKIATKSKVNYLLFMVIILLLLFYWFQYRPSQIKHSCSWVKEIVSYKPARPAMTEKELRENGKLGCESSKSENSFLEYFCQETIREYKTASPEVQASEYWRKASSSEYNFCLRDKGL
;
A
#
# COMPACT_ATOMS: atom_id res chain seq x y z
N MET A 1 61.97 1.20 -23.38
CA MET A 1 61.35 0.69 -22.13
C MET A 1 60.27 1.70 -21.69
N LYS A 2 58.98 1.47 -22.03
CA LYS A 2 57.84 2.38 -21.74
C LYS A 2 56.63 1.60 -21.21
N ILE A 3 56.81 0.82 -20.13
CA ILE A 3 55.74 -0.03 -19.56
C ILE A 3 55.22 0.56 -18.23
N ALA A 4 55.92 1.52 -17.63
CA ALA A 4 55.63 1.98 -16.27
C ALA A 4 54.40 2.89 -16.10
N THR A 5 53.82 3.47 -17.16
CA THR A 5 52.69 4.40 -17.05
C THR A 5 51.31 3.72 -17.08
N LYS A 6 51.18 2.57 -17.73
CA LYS A 6 49.89 1.88 -17.94
C LYS A 6 49.29 1.33 -16.64
N SER A 7 50.14 0.87 -15.71
CA SER A 7 49.72 0.33 -14.40
C SER A 7 49.13 1.40 -13.47
N LYS A 8 49.71 2.61 -13.46
CA LYS A 8 49.24 3.72 -12.61
C LYS A 8 47.88 4.26 -13.04
N VAL A 9 47.62 4.31 -14.35
CA VAL A 9 46.33 4.74 -14.90
C VAL A 9 45.22 3.73 -14.56
N ASN A 10 45.50 2.43 -14.65
CA ASN A 10 44.54 1.39 -14.27
C ASN A 10 44.20 1.44 -12.78
N TYR A 11 45.19 1.64 -11.91
CA TYR A 11 44.96 1.79 -10.47
C TYR A 11 44.13 3.03 -10.14
N LEU A 12 44.42 4.18 -10.78
CA LEU A 12 43.62 5.40 -10.61
C LEU A 12 42.17 5.19 -11.05
N LEU A 13 41.96 4.57 -12.21
CA LEU A 13 40.61 4.24 -12.69
C LEU A 13 39.86 3.35 -11.68
N PHE A 14 40.53 2.33 -11.14
CA PHE A 14 39.94 1.42 -10.16
C PHE A 14 39.54 2.16 -8.87
N MET A 15 40.41 3.05 -8.36
CA MET A 15 40.09 3.87 -7.19
C MET A 15 38.88 4.79 -7.44
N VAL A 16 38.78 5.39 -8.63
CA VAL A 16 37.62 6.21 -9.01
C VAL A 16 36.34 5.37 -9.03
N ILE A 17 36.39 4.16 -9.60
CA ILE A 17 35.23 3.25 -9.63
C ILE A 17 34.79 2.90 -8.21
N ILE A 18 35.72 2.57 -7.31
CA ILE A 18 35.39 2.29 -5.90
C ILE A 18 34.72 3.49 -5.25
N LEU A 19 35.26 4.71 -5.44
CA LEU A 19 34.67 5.92 -4.88
C LEU A 19 33.25 6.17 -5.39
N LEU A 20 33.01 5.96 -6.69
CA LEU A 20 31.68 6.08 -7.28
C LEU A 20 30.70 5.04 -6.71
N LEU A 21 31.15 3.80 -6.54
CA LEU A 21 30.35 2.74 -5.94
C LEU A 21 29.99 3.05 -4.49
N LEU A 22 30.96 3.53 -3.70
CA LEU A 22 30.72 3.97 -2.32
C LEU A 22 29.73 5.13 -2.28
N PHE A 23 29.92 6.15 -3.13
CA PHE A 23 28.98 7.28 -3.20
C PHE A 23 27.57 6.83 -3.60
N TYR A 24 27.45 5.93 -4.57
CA TYR A 24 26.17 5.36 -4.99
C TYR A 24 25.46 4.65 -3.82
N TRP A 25 26.20 3.79 -3.09
CA TRP A 25 25.63 2.98 -2.02
C TRP A 25 25.25 3.81 -0.78
N PHE A 26 26.08 4.78 -0.39
CA PHE A 26 25.90 5.53 0.85
C PHE A 26 25.12 6.83 0.70
N GLN A 27 25.13 7.48 -0.46
CA GLN A 27 24.47 8.77 -0.67
C GLN A 27 23.28 8.66 -1.61
N TYR A 28 23.50 8.16 -2.82
CA TYR A 28 22.49 8.19 -3.87
C TYR A 28 21.32 7.24 -3.58
N ARG A 29 21.62 5.97 -3.28
CA ARG A 29 20.59 4.95 -2.99
C ARG A 29 19.71 5.33 -1.80
N PRO A 30 20.25 5.76 -0.64
CA PRO A 30 19.40 6.14 0.49
C PRO A 30 18.50 7.35 0.21
N SER A 31 19.00 8.34 -0.52
CA SER A 31 18.22 9.52 -0.90
C SER A 31 17.03 9.15 -1.79
N GLN A 32 17.25 8.32 -2.81
CA GLN A 32 16.19 7.84 -3.69
C GLN A 32 15.12 7.03 -2.93
N ILE A 33 15.56 6.13 -2.04
CA ILE A 33 14.62 5.32 -1.26
C ILE A 33 13.75 6.21 -0.38
N LYS A 34 14.34 7.16 0.37
CA LYS A 34 13.60 8.11 1.21
C LYS A 34 12.58 8.92 0.40
N HIS A 35 12.98 9.42 -0.78
CA HIS A 35 12.07 10.15 -1.66
C HIS A 35 10.91 9.26 -2.13
N SER A 36 11.20 8.02 -2.54
CA SER A 36 10.17 7.07 -2.98
C SER A 36 9.21 6.66 -1.86
N CYS A 37 9.70 6.55 -0.62
CA CYS A 37 8.87 6.21 0.54
C CYS A 37 8.06 7.39 1.07
N SER A 38 8.32 8.62 0.60
CA SER A 38 7.61 9.82 1.06
C SER A 38 6.17 9.88 0.57
N TRP A 39 5.84 9.13 -0.48
CA TRP A 39 4.55 9.15 -1.14
C TRP A 39 3.98 7.75 -1.29
N VAL A 40 2.71 7.60 -0.95
CA VAL A 40 1.95 6.36 -1.09
C VAL A 40 0.89 6.57 -2.16
N LYS A 41 0.84 5.64 -3.10
CA LYS A 41 -0.21 5.57 -4.13
C LYS A 41 -1.41 4.85 -3.54
N GLU A 42 -2.53 5.55 -3.41
CA GLU A 42 -3.79 4.95 -3.01
C GLU A 42 -4.67 4.70 -4.24
N ILE A 43 -5.23 3.50 -4.29
CA ILE A 43 -6.15 3.07 -5.34
C ILE A 43 -7.51 2.88 -4.68
N VAL A 44 -8.42 3.80 -4.97
CA VAL A 44 -9.82 3.67 -4.57
C VAL A 44 -10.52 2.85 -5.64
N SER A 45 -11.08 1.71 -5.25
CA SER A 45 -11.87 0.87 -6.16
C SER A 45 -13.26 1.47 -6.38
N TYR A 46 -13.79 1.29 -7.59
CA TYR A 46 -15.16 1.68 -7.92
C TYR A 46 -16.15 1.03 -6.96
N LYS A 47 -17.04 1.83 -6.36
CA LYS A 47 -18.19 1.34 -5.59
C LYS A 47 -19.45 1.97 -6.16
N PRO A 48 -20.42 1.16 -6.64
CA PRO A 48 -21.67 1.71 -7.14
C PRO A 48 -22.44 2.40 -6.01
N ALA A 49 -23.22 3.43 -6.36
CA ALA A 49 -24.19 3.99 -5.42
C ALA A 49 -25.14 2.89 -4.94
N ARG A 50 -25.44 2.88 -3.64
CA ARG A 50 -26.46 2.00 -3.06
C ARG A 50 -27.42 2.80 -2.20
N PRO A 51 -28.74 2.60 -2.36
CA PRO A 51 -29.73 3.19 -1.47
C PRO A 51 -29.65 2.55 -0.09
N ALA A 52 -30.19 3.25 0.92
CA ALA A 52 -30.47 2.63 2.21
C ALA A 52 -31.54 1.56 2.01
N MET A 53 -31.33 0.37 2.57
CA MET A 53 -32.28 -0.74 2.52
C MET A 53 -32.68 -1.16 3.94
N THR A 54 -33.94 -1.52 4.08
CA THR A 54 -34.47 -2.14 5.29
C THR A 54 -34.07 -3.60 5.37
N GLU A 55 -34.12 -4.18 6.58
CA GLU A 55 -33.83 -5.60 6.78
C GLU A 55 -34.72 -6.50 5.91
N LYS A 56 -35.99 -6.12 5.72
CA LYS A 56 -36.94 -6.86 4.89
C LYS A 56 -36.49 -6.90 3.43
N GLU A 57 -36.11 -5.76 2.86
CA GLU A 57 -35.61 -5.67 1.48
C GLU A 57 -34.30 -6.42 1.29
N LEU A 58 -33.44 -6.43 2.31
CA LEU A 58 -32.19 -7.19 2.27
C LEU A 58 -32.42 -8.71 2.30
N ARG A 59 -33.44 -9.18 3.05
CA ARG A 59 -33.86 -10.59 3.05
C ARG A 59 -34.48 -10.99 1.72
N GLU A 60 -35.37 -10.15 1.17
CA GLU A 60 -36.03 -10.38 -0.12
C GLU A 60 -35.02 -10.42 -1.28
N ASN A 61 -33.98 -9.58 -1.24
CA ASN A 61 -32.91 -9.57 -2.23
C ASN A 61 -31.84 -10.65 -2.02
N GLY A 62 -32.01 -11.55 -1.04
CA GLY A 62 -31.04 -12.59 -0.71
C GLY A 62 -29.69 -12.06 -0.22
N LYS A 63 -29.64 -10.79 0.22
CA LYS A 63 -28.43 -10.11 0.74
C LYS A 63 -28.19 -10.41 2.21
N LEU A 64 -29.22 -10.86 2.93
CA LEU A 64 -29.10 -11.37 4.30
C LEU A 64 -29.31 -12.89 4.31
N GLY A 65 -28.22 -13.63 4.49
CA GLY A 65 -28.24 -15.08 4.76
C GLY A 65 -28.51 -15.42 6.23
N CYS A 66 -29.04 -14.46 6.99
CA CYS A 66 -29.35 -14.59 8.41
C CYS A 66 -30.71 -15.28 8.55
N GLU A 67 -30.79 -16.53 8.10
CA GLU A 67 -31.95 -17.36 8.38
C GLU A 67 -32.07 -17.47 9.90
N SER A 68 -33.23 -17.05 10.42
CA SER A 68 -33.57 -17.05 11.83
C SER A 68 -33.68 -18.48 12.35
N SER A 69 -32.56 -19.17 12.45
CA SER A 69 -32.42 -20.29 13.36
C SER A 69 -31.47 -19.81 14.44
N LYS A 70 -31.80 -20.14 15.67
CA LYS A 70 -31.01 -19.89 16.88
C LYS A 70 -29.65 -20.55 16.73
N SER A 71 -28.77 -19.93 15.95
CA SER A 71 -27.39 -20.33 15.83
C SER A 71 -26.72 -19.91 17.13
N GLU A 72 -26.33 -20.87 17.96
CA GLU A 72 -25.48 -20.64 19.13
C GLU A 72 -24.14 -19.98 18.77
N ASN A 73 -23.81 -19.90 17.48
CA ASN A 73 -22.63 -19.20 17.00
C ASN A 73 -22.85 -17.68 17.00
N SER A 74 -22.53 -17.06 18.15
CA SER A 74 -22.45 -15.61 18.37
C SER A 74 -21.70 -14.84 17.26
N PHE A 75 -20.75 -15.48 16.58
CA PHE A 75 -20.04 -14.89 15.45
C PHE A 75 -20.96 -14.57 14.26
N LEU A 76 -21.85 -15.49 13.86
CA LEU A 76 -22.74 -15.27 12.71
C LEU A 76 -23.74 -14.12 12.98
N GLU A 77 -24.20 -14.01 14.22
CA GLU A 77 -25.08 -12.92 14.65
C GLU A 77 -24.39 -11.55 14.52
N TYR A 78 -23.10 -11.47 14.89
CA TYR A 78 -22.31 -10.24 14.73
C TYR A 78 -22.17 -9.81 13.26
N PHE A 79 -21.83 -10.71 12.35
CA PHE A 79 -21.73 -10.38 10.91
C PHE A 79 -23.07 -9.95 10.32
N CYS A 80 -24.16 -10.57 10.76
CA CYS A 80 -25.51 -10.19 10.36
C CYS A 80 -25.85 -8.77 10.80
N GLN A 81 -25.58 -8.43 12.06
CA GLN A 81 -25.84 -7.08 12.58
C GLN A 81 -25.00 -6.03 11.85
N GLU A 82 -23.72 -6.32 11.57
CA GLU A 82 -22.85 -5.38 10.87
C GLU A 82 -23.28 -5.18 9.41
N THR A 83 -23.72 -6.26 8.73
CA THR A 83 -24.29 -6.16 7.37
C THR A 83 -25.56 -5.30 7.38
N ILE A 84 -26.48 -5.52 8.31
CA ILE A 84 -27.70 -4.70 8.43
C ILE A 84 -27.33 -3.24 8.67
N ARG A 85 -26.37 -2.96 9.55
CA ARG A 85 -25.90 -1.62 9.84
C ARG A 85 -25.29 -0.96 8.61
N GLU A 86 -24.48 -1.68 7.85
CA GLU A 86 -23.87 -1.17 6.63
C GLU A 86 -24.93 -0.78 5.60
N TYR A 87 -25.99 -1.57 5.42
CA TYR A 87 -27.05 -1.31 4.43
C TYR A 87 -28.16 -0.36 4.89
N LYS A 88 -28.25 -0.04 6.19
CA LYS A 88 -29.18 0.99 6.70
C LYS A 88 -28.84 2.41 6.21
N THR A 89 -27.61 2.65 5.78
CA THR A 89 -27.16 3.97 5.33
C THR A 89 -26.90 3.94 3.83
N ALA A 90 -27.45 4.91 3.11
CA ALA A 90 -27.15 5.10 1.70
C ALA A 90 -25.65 5.39 1.52
N SER A 91 -25.03 4.80 0.51
CA SER A 91 -23.63 5.05 0.19
C SER A 91 -23.55 5.70 -1.19
N PRO A 92 -22.86 6.85 -1.32
CA PRO A 92 -22.69 7.52 -2.60
C PRO A 92 -21.86 6.65 -3.54
N GLU A 93 -22.00 6.89 -4.83
CA GLU A 93 -21.12 6.30 -5.83
C GLU A 93 -19.69 6.79 -5.60
N VAL A 94 -18.76 5.85 -5.50
CA VAL A 94 -17.33 6.15 -5.41
C VAL A 94 -16.69 5.75 -6.72
N GLN A 95 -16.20 6.74 -7.48
CA GLN A 95 -15.48 6.47 -8.70
C GLN A 95 -14.10 5.88 -8.40
N ALA A 96 -13.64 5.00 -9.30
CA ALA A 96 -12.27 4.52 -9.23
C ALA A 96 -11.32 5.69 -9.44
N SER A 97 -10.42 5.92 -8.49
CA SER A 97 -9.42 6.97 -8.60
C SER A 97 -8.10 6.51 -8.04
N GLU A 98 -7.04 7.07 -8.61
CA GLU A 98 -5.68 6.91 -8.14
C GLU A 98 -5.15 8.27 -7.73
N TYR A 99 -4.66 8.39 -6.51
CA TYR A 99 -3.99 9.60 -6.05
C TYR A 99 -2.79 9.28 -5.18
N TRP A 100 -1.90 10.25 -5.11
CA TRP A 100 -0.71 10.18 -4.25
C TRP A 100 -0.98 10.99 -2.99
N ARG A 101 -0.69 10.38 -1.84
CA ARG A 101 -0.66 11.08 -0.57
C ARG A 101 0.68 10.94 0.11
N LYS A 102 0.96 11.85 1.03
CA LYS A 102 2.15 11.76 1.86
C LYS A 102 2.05 10.52 2.75
N ALA A 103 3.15 9.79 2.88
CA ALA A 103 3.24 8.64 3.77
C ALA A 103 3.09 9.09 5.23
N SER A 104 2.35 8.32 6.02
CA SER A 104 2.38 8.44 7.48
C SER A 104 3.74 7.98 8.01
N SER A 105 4.08 8.37 9.25
CA SER A 105 5.35 7.97 9.86
C SER A 105 5.53 6.44 9.91
N SER A 106 4.46 5.68 10.15
CA SER A 106 4.51 4.22 10.18
C SER A 106 4.76 3.63 8.80
N GLU A 107 4.06 4.09 7.76
CA GLU A 107 4.24 3.62 6.38
C GLU A 107 5.62 3.97 5.83
N TYR A 108 6.08 5.18 6.11
CA TYR A 108 7.42 5.64 5.72
C TYR A 108 8.49 4.74 6.35
N ASN A 109 8.44 4.52 7.67
CA ASN A 109 9.40 3.67 8.37
C ASN A 109 9.32 2.21 7.93
N PHE A 110 8.11 1.71 7.67
CA PHE A 110 7.92 0.37 7.11
C PHE A 110 8.59 0.25 5.73
N CYS A 111 8.36 1.22 4.84
CA CYS A 111 8.97 1.26 3.51
C CYS A 111 10.50 1.36 3.54
N LEU A 112 11.07 2.15 4.45
CA LEU A 112 12.52 2.22 4.64
C LEU A 112 13.10 0.85 5.02
N ARG A 113 12.51 0.20 6.02
CA ARG A 113 12.95 -1.12 6.50
C ARG A 113 12.84 -2.20 5.42
N ASP A 114 11.72 -2.20 4.68
CA ASP A 114 11.49 -3.13 3.57
C ASP A 114 12.57 -2.97 2.47
N LYS A 115 13.01 -1.74 2.20
CA LYS A 115 14.07 -1.43 1.23
C LYS A 115 15.49 -1.53 1.78
N GLY A 116 15.65 -1.93 3.05
CA GLY A 116 16.94 -2.15 3.70
C GLY A 116 17.65 -0.86 4.11
N LEU A 117 16.90 0.12 4.63
CA LEU A 117 17.40 1.32 5.33
C LEU A 117 16.90 1.38 6.77
#